data_AF-G5J0C4-F1
#
_entry.id   AF-G5J0C4-F1
#
_cell.length_a   1.000
_cell.length_b   1.000
_cell.length_c   1.000
_cell.angle_alpha   90.00
_cell.angle_beta   90.00
_cell.angle_gamma   90.00
#
_symmetry.space_group_name_H-M   'P 1'
#
loop_
_entity.id
_entity.type
_entity.pdbx_description
1 polymer ?
#
loop_
_entity_poly.entity_id
_entity_poly.type
_entity_poly.pdbx_seq_one_letter_code
_entity_poly.pdbx_strand_id
1 'polypeptide(L)'
;LRPNQRLKLVDELRLEGYKAKALRRVWIPKPGRDEKRGLGIPTIKDRAMQALVKSALEPYWEAQFEGTSYGFRPGRSAHDAIGRIYTVIIRKAKYVLDADIAKCFDKINHDYLLSKVDCPQVVKRTIKQWLECGVMDNGIFEETETGTPQGGVISPLLANIALHGMINDVENHFPNTKRREDGSQKQGYKPKIIRYADDFVVLHEDYEVILQCKNLIAQWLRKIGLEIKSSKTRICHTLKDVEIDGRMEKAGFDFLGFNIRSYPVGKYHSGKTGGNPNKGQKSRLIGFKTLIKPSKKKILAHHEAIKEVIKAHKKAPQAALIARLNPIIRGWCNYYRTVASKETFSSEDLILWNMLRAWTISRKKKTPLTDALRKYFSHGKHGFWTFQTRDYVLYHHAETEIKGHQLVKPEASPYDGNWTYWSKRRGTYTGTPTRVAKLLKKQKGICPQCKQHF
;
A
#
# COMPACT_ATOMS: atom_id res chain seq x y z
N LEU A 1 4.82 -30.39 3.21
CA LEU A 1 5.12 -31.40 2.17
C LEU A 1 6.63 -31.56 2.03
N ARG A 2 7.12 -32.78 2.19
CA ARG A 2 8.50 -33.18 1.86
C ARG A 2 8.71 -33.06 0.33
N PRO A 3 9.95 -32.90 -0.18
CA PRO A 3 10.22 -32.74 -1.61
C PRO A 3 9.51 -33.76 -2.52
N ASN A 4 9.56 -35.05 -2.19
CA ASN A 4 8.92 -36.11 -2.98
C ASN A 4 7.38 -35.97 -3.05
N GLN A 5 6.76 -35.48 -1.98
CA GLN A 5 5.31 -35.22 -1.95
C GLN A 5 4.92 -34.00 -2.81
N ARG A 6 5.85 -33.05 -3.01
CA ARG A 6 5.61 -31.90 -3.89
C ARG A 6 5.64 -32.31 -5.36
N LEU A 7 6.56 -33.20 -5.73
CA LEU A 7 6.63 -33.74 -7.10
C LEU A 7 5.34 -34.50 -7.46
N LYS A 8 4.89 -35.41 -6.59
CA LYS A 8 3.60 -36.09 -6.78
C LYS A 8 2.42 -35.13 -6.91
N LEU A 9 2.41 -34.06 -6.10
CA LEU A 9 1.36 -33.05 -6.20
C LEU A 9 1.34 -32.37 -7.57
N VAL A 10 2.50 -32.09 -8.16
CA VAL A 10 2.60 -31.45 -9.49
C VAL A 10 1.92 -32.31 -10.55
N ASP A 11 2.13 -33.63 -10.53
CA ASP A 11 1.52 -34.56 -11.48
C ASP A 11 -0.02 -34.60 -11.36
N GLU A 12 -0.54 -34.29 -10.16
CA GLU A 12 -1.97 -34.23 -9.85
C GLU A 12 -2.63 -32.86 -10.13
N LEU A 13 -1.88 -31.82 -10.51
CA LEU A 13 -2.43 -30.48 -10.77
C LEU A 13 -3.13 -30.42 -12.13
N ARG A 14 -4.27 -31.09 -12.25
CA ARG A 14 -5.14 -31.04 -13.42
C ARG A 14 -6.46 -30.34 -13.09
N LEU A 15 -6.95 -29.54 -14.04
CA LEU A 15 -8.26 -28.87 -13.90
C LEU A 15 -9.42 -29.83 -14.14
N GLU A 16 -9.21 -30.84 -14.99
CA GLU A 16 -10.19 -31.90 -15.24
C GLU A 16 -10.37 -32.78 -14.02
N GLY A 17 -11.63 -33.01 -13.62
CA GLY A 17 -11.96 -33.80 -12.43
C GLY A 17 -11.64 -33.13 -11.10
N TYR A 18 -11.16 -31.88 -11.09
CA TYR A 18 -10.88 -31.15 -9.86
C TYR A 18 -12.16 -30.79 -9.10
N LYS A 19 -12.13 -31.00 -7.77
CA LYS A 19 -13.16 -30.56 -6.82
C LYS A 19 -12.50 -29.78 -5.69
N ALA A 20 -12.96 -28.56 -5.48
CA ALA A 20 -12.54 -27.72 -4.36
C ALA A 20 -13.00 -28.31 -3.02
N LYS A 21 -12.16 -28.19 -1.99
CA LYS A 21 -12.51 -28.57 -0.60
C LYS A 21 -12.89 -27.34 0.21
N ALA A 22 -13.71 -27.54 1.23
CA ALA A 22 -14.10 -26.49 2.17
C ALA A 22 -12.89 -25.81 2.83
N LEU A 23 -13.00 -24.50 3.00
CA LEU A 23 -11.95 -23.67 3.58
C LEU A 23 -11.91 -23.83 5.09
N ARG A 24 -10.74 -23.72 5.71
CA ARG A 24 -10.66 -23.70 7.18
C ARG A 24 -10.77 -22.25 7.70
N ARG A 25 -11.76 -21.96 8.56
CA ARG A 25 -11.88 -20.64 9.21
C ARG A 25 -10.77 -20.44 10.23
N VAL A 26 -10.14 -19.27 10.20
CA VAL A 26 -9.20 -18.79 11.21
C VAL A 26 -9.49 -17.33 11.53
N TRP A 27 -9.71 -17.03 12.80
CA TRP A 27 -10.03 -15.68 13.25
C TRP A 27 -8.76 -14.88 13.58
N ILE A 28 -8.61 -13.71 12.94
CA ILE A 28 -7.52 -12.77 13.22
C ILE A 28 -8.11 -11.48 13.82
N PRO A 29 -7.59 -10.95 14.93
CA PRO A 29 -8.06 -9.69 15.49
C PRO A 29 -7.81 -8.53 14.51
N LYS A 30 -8.80 -7.64 14.32
CA LYS A 30 -8.56 -6.40 13.57
C LYS A 30 -7.74 -5.44 14.44
N PRO A 31 -6.71 -4.77 13.87
CA PRO A 31 -5.95 -3.78 14.63
C PRO A 31 -6.87 -2.67 15.18
N GLY A 32 -6.90 -2.51 16.50
CA GLY A 32 -7.64 -1.45 17.19
C GLY A 32 -9.17 -1.61 17.21
N ARG A 33 -9.71 -2.82 16.99
CA ARG A 33 -11.14 -3.14 17.17
C ARG A 33 -11.31 -4.53 17.79
N ASP A 34 -12.39 -4.72 18.55
CA ASP A 34 -12.78 -6.03 19.09
C ASP A 34 -13.34 -6.98 18.01
N GLU A 35 -13.66 -6.44 16.83
CA GLU A 35 -14.05 -7.22 15.66
C GLU A 35 -12.91 -8.13 15.17
N LYS A 36 -13.23 -9.42 14.97
CA LYS A 36 -12.33 -10.38 14.33
C LYS A 36 -12.56 -10.41 12.81
N ARG A 37 -11.49 -10.70 12.05
CA ARG A 37 -11.52 -10.98 10.61
C ARG A 37 -11.38 -12.48 10.41
N GLY A 38 -12.40 -13.11 9.86
CA GLY A 38 -12.37 -14.53 9.51
C GLY A 38 -11.59 -14.74 8.21
N LEU A 39 -10.46 -15.43 8.26
CA LEU A 39 -9.76 -15.92 7.07
C LEU A 39 -10.22 -17.34 6.73
N GLY A 40 -10.45 -17.61 5.45
CA GLY A 40 -10.61 -18.95 4.91
C GLY A 40 -9.28 -19.44 4.35
N ILE A 41 -8.66 -20.43 5.00
CA ILE A 41 -7.39 -21.00 4.55
C ILE A 41 -7.69 -22.24 3.68
N PRO A 42 -7.36 -22.22 2.38
CA PRO A 42 -7.54 -23.39 1.52
C PRO A 42 -6.52 -24.48 1.81
N THR A 43 -6.81 -25.70 1.34
CA THR A 43 -5.86 -26.81 1.42
C THR A 43 -4.61 -26.53 0.59
N ILE A 44 -3.53 -27.29 0.80
CA ILE A 44 -2.29 -27.10 0.03
C ILE A 44 -2.53 -27.35 -1.47
N LYS A 45 -3.34 -28.36 -1.82
CA LYS A 45 -3.70 -28.67 -3.21
C LYS A 45 -4.49 -27.51 -3.84
N ASP A 46 -5.47 -26.96 -3.13
CA ASP A 46 -6.27 -25.84 -3.63
C ASP A 46 -5.41 -24.58 -3.78
N ARG A 47 -4.50 -24.30 -2.85
CA ARG A 47 -3.55 -23.18 -2.98
C ARG A 47 -2.63 -23.33 -4.19
N ALA A 48 -2.18 -24.55 -4.48
CA ALA A 48 -1.35 -24.82 -5.66
C ALA A 48 -2.15 -24.63 -6.96
N MET A 49 -3.38 -25.15 -7.02
CA MET A 49 -4.28 -24.95 -8.16
C MET A 49 -4.66 -23.47 -8.37
N GLN A 50 -4.96 -22.75 -7.29
CA GLN A 50 -5.20 -21.31 -7.34
C GLN A 50 -3.97 -20.54 -7.84
N ALA A 51 -2.76 -20.93 -7.42
CA ALA A 51 -1.52 -20.32 -7.90
C ALA A 51 -1.28 -20.60 -9.40
N LEU A 52 -1.61 -21.80 -9.88
CA LEU A 52 -1.53 -22.16 -11.29
C LEU A 52 -2.46 -21.27 -12.13
N VAL A 53 -3.75 -21.23 -11.78
CA VAL A 53 -4.74 -20.39 -12.49
C VAL A 53 -4.39 -18.91 -12.38
N LYS A 54 -3.93 -18.45 -11.22
CA LYS A 54 -3.45 -17.07 -11.04
C LYS A 54 -2.31 -16.76 -11.99
N SER A 55 -1.33 -17.65 -12.13
CA SER A 55 -0.16 -17.43 -13.00
C SER A 55 -0.54 -17.31 -14.47
N ALA A 56 -1.63 -17.98 -14.89
CA ALA A 56 -2.18 -17.85 -16.23
C ALA A 56 -2.99 -16.56 -16.43
N LEU A 57 -3.80 -16.15 -15.45
CA LEU A 57 -4.68 -14.99 -15.56
C LEU A 57 -3.99 -13.65 -15.28
N GLU A 58 -3.00 -13.62 -14.38
CA GLU A 58 -2.36 -12.37 -13.94
C GLU A 58 -1.70 -11.58 -15.08
N PRO A 59 -0.97 -12.20 -16.04
CA PRO A 59 -0.39 -11.46 -17.17
C PRO A 59 -1.44 -10.82 -18.09
N TYR A 60 -2.50 -11.56 -18.43
CA TYR A 60 -3.59 -11.07 -19.28
C TYR A 60 -4.29 -9.86 -18.65
N TRP A 61 -4.67 -9.99 -17.38
CA TRP A 61 -5.36 -8.92 -16.67
C TRP A 61 -4.47 -7.73 -16.34
N GLU A 62 -3.18 -7.94 -16.07
CA GLU A 62 -2.24 -6.85 -15.81
C GLU A 62 -2.09 -5.92 -17.03
N ALA A 63 -2.24 -6.44 -18.25
CA ALA A 63 -2.26 -5.64 -19.48
C ALA A 63 -3.52 -4.77 -19.62
N GLN A 64 -4.64 -5.18 -19.02
CA GLN A 64 -5.93 -4.47 -19.08
C GLN A 64 -6.13 -3.51 -17.91
N PHE A 65 -5.54 -3.81 -16.74
CA PHE A 65 -5.81 -3.09 -15.51
C PHE A 65 -5.43 -1.60 -15.57
N GLU A 66 -6.36 -0.78 -15.10
CA GLU A 66 -6.24 0.68 -15.03
C GLU A 66 -4.95 1.14 -14.34
N GLY A 67 -4.22 2.06 -14.96
CA GLY A 67 -2.90 2.51 -14.52
C GLY A 67 -2.86 3.17 -13.14
N THR A 68 -4.00 3.60 -12.59
CA THR A 68 -4.13 4.18 -11.25
C THR A 68 -4.70 3.22 -10.20
N SER A 69 -4.83 1.94 -10.53
CA SER A 69 -5.01 0.86 -9.56
C SER A 69 -3.66 0.25 -9.17
N TYR A 70 -3.39 0.14 -7.87
CA TYR A 70 -2.09 -0.30 -7.34
C TYR A 70 -2.17 -1.54 -6.43
N GLY A 71 -3.29 -1.74 -5.72
CA GLY A 71 -3.41 -2.80 -4.72
C GLY A 71 -3.31 -4.20 -5.32
N PHE A 72 -2.58 -5.10 -4.64
CA PHE A 72 -2.40 -6.51 -5.02
C PHE A 72 -1.85 -6.79 -6.43
N ARG A 73 -1.24 -5.78 -7.08
CA ARG A 73 -0.65 -5.94 -8.41
C ARG A 73 0.87 -6.15 -8.34
N PRO A 74 1.44 -6.96 -9.23
CA PRO A 74 2.87 -7.22 -9.25
C PRO A 74 3.64 -5.95 -9.64
N GLY A 75 4.69 -5.62 -8.88
CA GLY A 75 5.58 -4.50 -9.19
C GLY A 75 5.05 -3.11 -8.79
N ARG A 76 3.84 -3.03 -8.25
CA ARG A 76 3.22 -1.81 -7.73
C ARG A 76 3.15 -1.87 -6.20
N SER A 77 3.40 -0.74 -5.52
CA SER A 77 3.34 -0.66 -4.06
C SER A 77 2.45 0.49 -3.57
N ALA A 78 2.19 0.53 -2.25
CA ALA A 78 1.52 1.67 -1.62
C ALA A 78 2.24 3.00 -1.91
N HIS A 79 3.57 2.98 -2.03
CA HIS A 79 4.38 4.15 -2.37
C HIS A 79 4.07 4.69 -3.77
N ASP A 80 3.69 3.84 -4.72
CA ASP A 80 3.27 4.28 -6.06
C ASP A 80 1.96 5.06 -5.98
N ALA A 81 0.99 4.57 -5.19
CA ALA A 81 -0.28 5.27 -4.98
C ALA A 81 -0.06 6.65 -4.31
N ILE A 82 0.77 6.69 -3.27
CA ILE A 82 1.11 7.92 -2.55
C ILE A 82 1.87 8.91 -3.43
N GLY A 83 2.84 8.43 -4.19
CA GLY A 83 3.57 9.28 -5.14
C GLY A 83 2.64 9.84 -6.22
N ARG A 84 1.67 9.05 -6.71
CA ARG A 84 0.67 9.53 -7.68
C ARG A 84 -0.19 10.63 -7.07
N ILE A 85 -0.70 10.43 -5.85
CA ILE A 85 -1.45 11.45 -5.10
C ILE A 85 -0.62 12.73 -4.99
N TYR A 86 0.65 12.62 -4.58
CA TYR A 86 1.56 13.76 -4.48
C TYR A 86 1.67 14.54 -5.79
N THR A 87 1.86 13.87 -6.93
CA THR A 87 1.96 14.54 -8.24
C THR A 87 0.69 15.29 -8.64
N VAL A 88 -0.49 14.84 -8.20
CA VAL A 88 -1.77 15.49 -8.49
C VAL A 88 -1.97 16.75 -7.65
N ILE A 89 -1.59 16.71 -6.37
CA ILE A 89 -1.88 17.78 -5.40
C ILE A 89 -0.77 18.84 -5.31
N ILE A 90 0.47 18.52 -5.68
CA ILE A 90 1.61 19.44 -5.54
C ILE A 90 1.42 20.73 -6.34
N ARG A 91 0.70 20.66 -7.47
CA ARG A 91 0.49 21.82 -8.36
C ARG A 91 -0.69 22.67 -7.94
N LYS A 92 -1.72 22.06 -7.37
CA LYS A 92 -2.98 22.70 -6.99
C LYS A 92 -3.66 21.90 -5.88
N ALA A 93 -4.19 22.62 -4.89
CA ALA A 93 -5.01 22.02 -3.84
C ALA A 93 -6.29 21.43 -4.45
N LYS A 94 -6.74 20.33 -3.87
CA LYS A 94 -7.89 19.54 -4.32
C LYS A 94 -8.82 19.25 -3.14
N TYR A 95 -10.11 19.09 -3.45
CA TYR A 95 -11.04 18.30 -2.66
C TYR A 95 -10.76 16.81 -2.88
N VAL A 96 -10.98 16.04 -1.83
CA VAL A 96 -10.68 14.62 -1.76
C VAL A 96 -11.89 13.90 -1.23
N LEU A 97 -12.38 12.92 -1.98
CA LEU A 97 -13.24 11.86 -1.45
C LEU A 97 -12.33 10.74 -0.97
N ASP A 98 -12.26 10.54 0.34
CA ASP A 98 -11.65 9.39 0.98
C ASP A 98 -12.74 8.34 1.17
N ALA A 99 -12.66 7.20 0.47
CA ALA A 99 -13.71 6.20 0.44
C ALA A 99 -13.15 4.77 0.57
N ASP A 100 -13.96 3.93 1.21
CA ASP A 100 -13.69 2.52 1.46
C ASP A 100 -14.89 1.70 0.99
N ILE A 101 -14.65 0.49 0.47
CA ILE A 101 -15.72 -0.41 0.02
C ILE A 101 -16.13 -1.33 1.17
N ALA A 102 -17.44 -1.38 1.46
CA ALA A 102 -17.95 -2.19 2.55
C ALA A 102 -17.86 -3.69 2.20
N LYS A 103 -17.12 -4.46 3.03
CA LYS A 103 -16.99 -5.93 2.91
C LYS A 103 -16.62 -6.37 1.47
N CYS A 104 -15.64 -5.69 0.86
CA CYS A 104 -15.30 -5.87 -0.55
C CYS A 104 -15.05 -7.33 -0.94
N PHE A 105 -14.40 -8.13 -0.08
CA PHE A 105 -14.17 -9.53 -0.39
C PHE A 105 -15.42 -10.38 -0.16
N ASP A 106 -16.26 -10.08 0.82
CA ASP A 106 -17.36 -10.96 1.24
C ASP A 106 -18.65 -10.77 0.43
N LYS A 107 -18.82 -9.64 -0.27
CA LYS A 107 -20.09 -9.28 -0.95
C LYS A 107 -20.03 -9.30 -2.49
N ILE A 108 -18.90 -9.68 -3.10
CA ILE A 108 -18.80 -9.71 -4.57
C ILE A 108 -19.79 -10.73 -5.14
N ASN A 109 -20.64 -10.29 -6.07
CA ASN A 109 -21.52 -11.16 -6.83
C ASN A 109 -20.71 -12.11 -7.74
N HIS A 110 -20.93 -13.41 -7.60
CA HIS A 110 -20.18 -14.45 -8.32
C HIS A 110 -20.47 -14.43 -9.83
N ASP A 111 -21.73 -14.28 -10.23
CA ASP A 111 -22.12 -14.26 -11.64
C ASP A 111 -21.53 -13.07 -12.37
N TYR A 112 -21.54 -11.88 -11.74
CA TYR A 112 -20.88 -10.70 -12.29
C TYR A 112 -19.36 -10.90 -12.42
N LEU A 113 -18.72 -11.51 -11.43
CA LEU A 113 -17.29 -11.79 -11.51
C LEU A 113 -16.97 -12.79 -12.64
N LEU A 114 -17.74 -13.88 -12.76
CA LEU A 114 -17.52 -14.92 -13.77
C LEU A 114 -17.85 -14.46 -15.20
N SER A 115 -18.80 -13.52 -15.35
CA SER A 115 -19.09 -12.91 -16.66
C SER A 115 -17.94 -12.02 -17.12
N LYS A 116 -17.26 -11.35 -16.18
CA LYS A 116 -16.15 -10.44 -16.45
C LYS A 116 -14.81 -11.14 -16.65
N VAL A 117 -14.59 -12.27 -15.98
CA VAL A 117 -13.37 -13.07 -16.19
C VAL A 117 -13.40 -13.67 -17.59
N ASP A 118 -12.52 -13.19 -18.46
CA ASP A 118 -12.35 -13.74 -19.80
C ASP A 118 -11.41 -14.96 -19.74
N CYS A 119 -12.01 -16.17 -19.70
CA CYS A 119 -11.27 -17.43 -19.68
C CYS A 119 -12.12 -18.62 -20.14
N PRO A 120 -11.49 -19.76 -20.49
CA PRO A 120 -12.21 -20.97 -20.89
C PRO A 120 -13.17 -21.47 -19.80
N GLN A 121 -14.27 -22.12 -20.22
CA GLN A 121 -15.33 -22.57 -19.32
C GLN A 121 -14.83 -23.50 -18.22
N VAL A 122 -13.81 -24.32 -18.49
CA VAL A 122 -13.19 -25.20 -17.49
C VAL A 122 -12.62 -24.39 -16.32
N VAL A 123 -11.91 -23.30 -16.60
CA VAL A 123 -11.35 -22.42 -15.58
C VAL A 123 -12.45 -21.66 -14.85
N LYS A 124 -13.48 -21.17 -15.56
CA LYS A 124 -14.65 -20.53 -14.92
C LYS A 124 -15.35 -21.46 -13.93
N ARG A 125 -15.55 -22.73 -14.28
CA ARG A 125 -16.11 -23.75 -13.39
C ARG A 125 -15.25 -23.95 -12.15
N THR A 126 -13.92 -24.04 -12.31
CA THR A 126 -13.00 -24.16 -11.16
C THR A 126 -13.04 -22.93 -10.26
N ILE A 127 -13.08 -21.72 -10.82
CA ILE A 127 -13.22 -20.48 -10.04
C ILE A 127 -14.55 -20.47 -9.30
N LYS A 128 -15.66 -20.81 -9.98
CA LYS A 128 -16.99 -20.92 -9.36
C LYS A 128 -16.98 -21.88 -8.17
N GLN A 129 -16.39 -23.07 -8.33
CA GLN A 129 -16.22 -24.02 -7.22
C GLN A 129 -15.44 -23.41 -6.04
N TRP A 130 -14.39 -22.62 -6.27
CA TRP A 130 -13.67 -21.96 -5.17
C TRP A 130 -14.48 -20.89 -4.46
N LEU A 131 -15.39 -20.23 -5.16
CA LEU A 131 -16.29 -19.22 -4.58
C LEU A 131 -17.40 -19.88 -3.76
N GLU A 132 -17.87 -21.05 -4.19
CA GLU A 132 -18.98 -21.79 -3.56
C GLU A 132 -18.53 -22.85 -2.53
N CYS A 133 -17.23 -23.17 -2.42
CA CYS A 133 -16.74 -24.31 -1.63
C CYS A 133 -17.01 -24.26 -0.11
N GLY A 134 -17.65 -23.22 0.40
CA GLY A 134 -18.04 -23.09 1.80
C GLY A 134 -16.85 -22.93 2.75
N VAL A 135 -17.17 -22.67 4.01
CA VAL A 135 -16.17 -22.56 5.08
C VAL A 135 -16.51 -23.51 6.22
N MET A 136 -15.50 -24.21 6.71
CA MET A 136 -15.54 -25.03 7.91
C MET A 136 -15.08 -24.19 9.10
N ASP A 137 -15.98 -23.89 10.05
CA ASP A 137 -15.65 -23.26 11.33
C ASP A 137 -15.93 -24.23 12.49
N ASN A 138 -14.87 -24.62 13.20
CA ASN A 138 -14.93 -25.57 14.34
C ASN A 138 -15.74 -26.86 14.09
N GLY A 139 -15.75 -27.36 12.85
CA GLY A 139 -16.47 -28.59 12.47
C GLY A 139 -17.88 -28.36 11.93
N ILE A 140 -18.35 -27.11 11.90
CA ILE A 140 -19.61 -26.70 11.28
C ILE A 140 -19.31 -26.20 9.86
N PHE A 141 -20.03 -26.75 8.88
CA PHE A 141 -19.95 -26.30 7.49
C PHE A 141 -20.95 -25.15 7.26
N GLU A 142 -20.44 -24.02 6.78
CA GLU A 142 -21.22 -22.87 6.35
C GLU A 142 -21.11 -22.72 4.83
N GLU A 143 -22.24 -22.65 4.15
CA GLU A 143 -22.27 -22.34 2.71
C GLU A 143 -21.87 -20.88 2.45
N THR A 144 -21.22 -20.64 1.31
CA THR A 144 -20.78 -19.30 0.91
C THR A 144 -21.57 -18.85 -0.32
N GLU A 145 -22.65 -18.11 -0.08
CA GLU A 145 -23.53 -17.63 -1.16
C GLU A 145 -22.96 -16.43 -1.92
N THR A 146 -22.08 -15.63 -1.30
CA THR A 146 -21.49 -14.43 -1.91
C THR A 146 -20.04 -14.22 -1.47
N GLY A 147 -19.29 -13.47 -2.28
CA GLY A 147 -17.92 -13.07 -1.98
C GLY A 147 -16.84 -14.06 -2.41
N THR A 148 -15.59 -13.64 -2.26
CA THR A 148 -14.39 -14.42 -2.51
C THR A 148 -13.73 -14.72 -1.16
N PRO A 149 -13.30 -15.96 -0.91
CA PRO A 149 -12.78 -16.34 0.39
C PRO A 149 -11.48 -15.60 0.70
N GLN A 150 -11.46 -14.90 1.83
CA GLN A 150 -10.30 -14.12 2.28
C GLN A 150 -9.20 -15.07 2.76
N GLY A 151 -8.17 -15.28 1.94
CA GLY A 151 -7.07 -16.22 2.23
C GLY A 151 -6.71 -17.13 1.05
N GLY A 152 -7.54 -17.15 0.00
CA GLY A 152 -7.17 -17.72 -1.29
C GLY A 152 -6.04 -16.95 -1.98
N VAL A 153 -5.18 -17.66 -2.70
CA VAL A 153 -4.04 -17.08 -3.43
C VAL A 153 -4.53 -16.22 -4.60
N ILE A 154 -5.65 -16.61 -5.20
CA ILE A 154 -6.26 -15.95 -6.37
C ILE A 154 -7.26 -14.85 -5.99
N SER A 155 -7.81 -14.86 -4.77
CA SER A 155 -8.85 -13.91 -4.34
C SER A 155 -8.49 -12.43 -4.55
N PRO A 156 -7.24 -11.98 -4.26
CA PRO A 156 -6.85 -10.59 -4.52
C PRO A 156 -6.90 -10.20 -6.02
N LEU A 157 -6.57 -11.14 -6.91
CA LEU A 157 -6.67 -10.92 -8.36
C LEU A 157 -8.14 -10.82 -8.78
N LEU A 158 -8.99 -11.74 -8.31
CA LEU A 158 -10.42 -11.73 -8.59
C LEU A 158 -11.11 -10.45 -8.12
N ALA A 159 -10.77 -9.96 -6.92
CA ALA A 159 -11.28 -8.69 -6.42
C ALA A 159 -10.87 -7.51 -7.32
N ASN A 160 -9.63 -7.50 -7.83
CA ASN A 160 -9.20 -6.49 -8.79
C ASN A 160 -9.92 -6.58 -10.14
N ILE A 161 -10.21 -7.80 -10.63
CA ILE A 161 -11.00 -8.03 -11.84
C ILE A 161 -12.42 -7.50 -11.64
N ALA A 162 -13.08 -7.84 -10.53
CA ALA A 162 -14.41 -7.33 -10.21
C ALA A 162 -14.44 -5.79 -10.26
N LEU A 163 -13.47 -5.13 -9.62
CA LEU A 163 -13.38 -3.68 -9.52
C LEU A 163 -12.79 -2.98 -10.76
N HIS A 164 -12.34 -3.72 -11.77
CA HIS A 164 -11.76 -3.13 -12.97
C HIS A 164 -12.80 -2.36 -13.80
N GLY A 165 -12.44 -1.19 -14.33
CA GLY A 165 -13.33 -0.38 -15.15
C GLY A 165 -14.12 0.67 -14.36
N MET A 166 -14.11 0.60 -13.03
CA MET A 166 -14.70 1.63 -12.16
C MET A 166 -14.06 2.99 -12.39
N ILE A 167 -12.72 3.04 -12.55
CA ILE A 167 -11.99 4.29 -12.67
C ILE A 167 -12.28 4.89 -14.05
N ASN A 168 -12.19 4.08 -15.10
CA ASN A 168 -12.44 4.51 -16.46
C ASN A 168 -13.90 4.96 -16.67
N ASP A 169 -14.88 4.25 -16.12
CA ASP A 169 -16.31 4.60 -16.22
C ASP A 169 -16.57 6.01 -15.66
N VAL A 170 -16.04 6.29 -14.45
CA VAL A 170 -16.18 7.59 -13.82
C VAL A 170 -15.37 8.66 -14.55
N GLU A 171 -14.11 8.39 -14.91
CA GLU A 171 -13.27 9.36 -15.62
C GLU A 171 -13.83 9.72 -17.00
N ASN A 172 -14.49 8.80 -17.69
CA ASN A 172 -15.10 9.04 -19.01
C ASN A 172 -16.41 9.82 -18.95
N HIS A 173 -17.06 9.86 -17.78
CA HIS A 173 -18.25 10.70 -17.56
C HIS A 173 -17.93 12.20 -17.55
N PHE A 174 -16.66 12.58 -17.41
CA PHE A 174 -16.21 13.96 -17.38
C PHE A 174 -15.41 14.32 -18.63
N PRO A 175 -15.59 15.52 -19.20
CA PRO A 175 -14.80 15.96 -20.35
C PRO A 175 -13.34 16.21 -19.93
N ASN A 176 -12.42 15.99 -20.87
CA ASN A 176 -10.99 16.30 -20.67
C ASN A 176 -10.75 17.80 -20.45
N THR A 177 -11.59 18.64 -21.05
CA THR A 177 -11.50 20.10 -21.03
C THR A 177 -12.83 20.72 -20.62
N LYS A 178 -12.81 21.71 -19.73
CA LYS A 178 -13.99 22.54 -19.42
C LYS A 178 -13.74 23.97 -19.86
N ARG A 179 -14.66 24.53 -20.64
CA ARG A 179 -14.62 25.96 -20.98
C ARG A 179 -15.02 26.76 -19.73
N ARG A 180 -14.24 27.76 -19.39
CA ARG A 180 -14.53 28.69 -18.30
C ARG A 180 -15.43 29.82 -18.79
N GLU A 181 -16.05 30.52 -17.84
CA GLU A 181 -16.86 31.72 -18.11
C GLU A 181 -16.04 32.83 -18.79
N ASP A 182 -14.74 32.91 -18.49
CA ASP A 182 -13.78 33.83 -19.12
C ASP A 182 -13.39 33.44 -20.58
N GLY A 183 -14.01 32.40 -21.14
CA GLY A 183 -13.73 31.90 -22.49
C GLY A 183 -12.50 30.98 -22.62
N SER A 184 -11.67 30.86 -21.58
CA SER A 184 -10.47 30.01 -21.60
C SER A 184 -10.80 28.52 -21.39
N GLN A 185 -9.96 27.63 -21.93
CA GLN A 185 -10.12 26.18 -21.75
C GLN A 185 -9.29 25.66 -20.57
N LYS A 186 -9.95 25.06 -19.59
CA LYS A 186 -9.31 24.32 -18.49
C LYS A 186 -9.00 22.91 -18.95
N GLN A 187 -7.74 22.63 -19.27
CA GLN A 187 -7.26 21.27 -19.53
C GLN A 187 -7.14 20.45 -18.23
N GLY A 188 -7.34 19.14 -18.33
CA GLY A 188 -7.20 18.21 -17.19
C GLY A 188 -8.33 18.34 -16.18
N TYR A 189 -9.57 18.57 -16.66
CA TYR A 189 -10.77 18.66 -15.82
C TYR A 189 -11.21 17.31 -15.25
N LYS A 190 -10.82 16.20 -15.87
CA LYS A 190 -11.18 14.87 -15.37
C LYS A 190 -10.75 14.68 -13.91
N PRO A 191 -11.63 14.12 -13.05
CA PRO A 191 -11.25 13.72 -11.70
C PRO A 191 -10.10 12.71 -11.77
N LYS A 192 -9.30 12.64 -10.71
CA LYS A 192 -8.23 11.65 -10.60
C LYS A 192 -8.53 10.66 -9.50
N ILE A 193 -8.72 9.41 -9.89
CA ILE A 193 -9.04 8.32 -8.97
C ILE A 193 -7.78 7.48 -8.76
N ILE A 194 -7.42 7.26 -7.50
CA ILE A 194 -6.29 6.42 -7.10
C ILE A 194 -6.86 5.31 -6.22
N ARG A 195 -6.74 4.05 -6.66
CA ARG A 195 -7.27 2.89 -5.94
C ARG A 195 -6.15 2.00 -5.42
N TYR A 196 -6.27 1.57 -4.18
CA TYR A 196 -5.44 0.55 -3.57
C TYR A 196 -6.34 -0.51 -2.94
N ALA A 197 -6.62 -1.57 -3.70
CA ALA A 197 -7.58 -2.60 -3.31
C ALA A 197 -8.99 -2.02 -3.10
N ASP A 198 -9.51 -2.11 -1.88
CA ASP A 198 -10.81 -1.61 -1.39
C ASP A 198 -10.77 -0.13 -1.01
N ASP A 199 -9.62 0.40 -0.57
CA ASP A 199 -9.43 1.81 -0.29
C ASP A 199 -9.19 2.60 -1.59
N PHE A 200 -9.89 3.72 -1.79
CA PHE A 200 -9.63 4.61 -2.93
C PHE A 200 -9.87 6.07 -2.59
N VAL A 201 -9.21 6.94 -3.35
CA VAL A 201 -9.38 8.39 -3.24
C VAL A 201 -9.71 9.02 -4.58
N VAL A 202 -10.63 9.97 -4.59
CA VAL A 202 -10.97 10.79 -5.75
C VAL A 202 -10.52 12.22 -5.51
N LEU A 203 -9.74 12.78 -6.43
CA LEU A 203 -9.14 14.11 -6.32
C LEU A 203 -9.68 15.02 -7.42
N HIS A 204 -10.23 16.17 -7.04
CA HIS A 204 -10.69 17.20 -7.98
C HIS A 204 -10.65 18.61 -7.37
N GLU A 205 -10.65 19.67 -8.19
CA GLU A 205 -10.61 21.07 -7.71
C GLU A 205 -11.97 21.55 -7.19
N ASP A 206 -13.04 20.99 -7.74
CA ASP A 206 -14.41 21.43 -7.52
C ASP A 206 -15.16 20.39 -6.68
N TYR A 207 -15.82 20.84 -5.61
CA TYR A 207 -16.54 19.99 -4.67
C TYR A 207 -17.73 19.25 -5.32
N GLU A 208 -18.48 19.92 -6.18
CA GLU A 208 -19.63 19.33 -6.89
C GLU A 208 -19.24 18.11 -7.73
N VAL A 209 -18.09 18.17 -8.40
CA VAL A 209 -17.55 17.04 -9.17
C VAL A 209 -17.23 15.86 -8.26
N ILE A 210 -16.72 16.11 -7.05
CA ILE A 210 -16.49 15.05 -6.07
C ILE A 210 -17.82 14.39 -5.66
N LEU A 211 -18.88 15.18 -5.44
CA LEU A 211 -20.20 14.66 -5.10
C LEU A 211 -20.81 13.85 -6.24
N GLN A 212 -20.67 14.32 -7.48
CA GLN A 212 -21.06 13.55 -8.67
C GLN A 212 -20.29 12.24 -8.78
N CYS A 213 -18.96 12.27 -8.59
CA CYS A 213 -18.13 11.06 -8.57
C CYS A 213 -18.59 10.07 -7.50
N LYS A 214 -18.92 10.53 -6.29
CA LYS A 214 -19.44 9.68 -5.21
C LYS A 214 -20.71 8.93 -5.65
N ASN A 215 -21.63 9.63 -6.32
CA ASN A 215 -22.88 9.04 -6.81
C ASN A 215 -22.65 8.05 -7.96
N LEU A 216 -21.80 8.40 -8.94
CA LEU A 216 -21.44 7.51 -10.05
C LEU A 216 -20.76 6.22 -9.54
N ILE A 217 -19.81 6.34 -8.61
CA ILE A 217 -19.15 5.18 -8.00
C ILE A 217 -20.17 4.32 -7.23
N ALA A 218 -21.09 4.93 -6.48
CA ALA A 218 -22.14 4.19 -5.78
C ALA A 218 -23.11 3.47 -6.74
N GLN A 219 -23.41 4.05 -7.90
CA GLN A 219 -24.20 3.38 -8.95
C GLN A 219 -23.41 2.22 -9.57
N TRP A 220 -22.13 2.41 -9.83
CA TRP A 220 -21.27 1.39 -10.42
C TRP A 220 -21.08 0.19 -9.48
N LEU A 221 -20.82 0.44 -8.19
CA LEU A 221 -20.64 -0.62 -7.18
C LEU A 221 -21.91 -1.45 -6.97
N ARG A 222 -23.10 -0.85 -7.07
CA ARG A 222 -24.37 -1.58 -6.98
C ARG A 222 -24.52 -2.66 -8.04
N LYS A 223 -23.99 -2.45 -9.25
CA LYS A 223 -23.98 -3.46 -10.33
C LYS A 223 -23.22 -4.74 -9.94
N ILE A 224 -22.28 -4.62 -9.00
CA ILE A 224 -21.41 -5.72 -8.52
C ILE A 224 -21.96 -6.34 -7.22
N GLY A 225 -22.99 -5.73 -6.62
CA GLY A 225 -23.46 -6.09 -5.27
C GLY A 225 -22.63 -5.46 -4.15
N LEU A 226 -21.84 -4.43 -4.45
CA LEU A 226 -20.99 -3.73 -3.48
C LEU A 226 -21.55 -2.35 -3.13
N GLU A 227 -21.14 -1.85 -1.97
CA GLU A 227 -21.58 -0.56 -1.44
C GLU A 227 -20.40 0.22 -0.87
N ILE A 228 -20.49 1.55 -0.95
CA ILE A 228 -19.55 2.44 -0.30
C ILE A 228 -19.81 2.39 1.21
N LYS A 229 -18.73 2.29 2.00
CA LYS A 229 -18.82 2.32 3.45
C LYS A 229 -19.01 3.74 3.96
N SER A 230 -20.26 4.14 4.16
CA SER A 230 -20.65 5.48 4.65
C SER A 230 -19.88 5.92 5.90
N SER A 231 -19.72 5.03 6.89
CA SER A 231 -19.01 5.33 8.15
C SER A 231 -17.54 5.71 8.02
N LYS A 232 -16.88 5.34 6.92
CA LYS A 232 -15.48 5.71 6.65
C LYS A 232 -15.33 6.72 5.52
N THR A 233 -16.40 6.96 4.78
CA THR A 233 -16.35 7.83 3.62
C THR A 233 -16.41 9.28 4.08
N ARG A 234 -15.43 10.06 3.68
CA ARG A 234 -15.27 11.46 4.10
C ARG A 234 -14.87 12.30 2.91
N ILE A 235 -15.44 13.49 2.81
CA ILE A 235 -14.95 14.52 1.88
C ILE A 235 -14.11 15.50 2.70
N CYS A 236 -12.97 15.92 2.17
CA CYS A 236 -12.14 16.93 2.81
C CYS A 236 -11.39 17.75 1.75
N HIS A 237 -10.70 18.81 2.17
CA HIS A 237 -9.83 19.58 1.30
C HIS A 237 -8.37 19.44 1.74
N THR A 238 -7.45 19.44 0.79
CA THR A 238 -6.01 19.24 1.10
C THR A 238 -5.36 20.41 1.84
N LEU A 239 -5.87 21.64 1.69
CA LEU A 239 -5.25 22.86 2.23
C LEU A 239 -6.07 23.58 3.30
N LYS A 240 -7.40 23.52 3.20
CA LYS A 240 -8.33 24.35 3.98
C LYS A 240 -9.21 23.44 4.80
N ASP A 241 -9.59 23.91 5.98
CA ASP A 241 -10.66 23.29 6.74
C ASP A 241 -11.98 23.66 6.06
N VAL A 242 -12.89 22.69 5.92
CA VAL A 242 -14.14 22.87 5.17
C VAL A 242 -15.28 22.36 6.01
N GLU A 243 -16.36 23.10 6.07
CA GLU A 243 -17.60 22.64 6.67
C GLU A 243 -18.39 21.81 5.66
N ILE A 244 -18.68 20.56 6.02
CA ILE A 244 -19.45 19.62 5.20
C ILE A 244 -20.48 18.98 6.10
N ASP A 245 -21.76 19.04 5.71
CA ASP A 245 -22.88 18.47 6.45
C ASP A 245 -22.92 18.91 7.93
N GLY A 246 -22.62 20.20 8.19
CA GLY A 246 -22.61 20.79 9.54
C GLY A 246 -21.43 20.38 10.42
N ARG A 247 -20.38 19.75 9.84
CA ARG A 247 -19.16 19.33 10.55
C ARG A 247 -17.94 20.00 9.95
N MET A 248 -17.10 20.56 10.82
CA MET A 248 -15.80 21.14 10.44
C MET A 248 -14.78 20.04 10.15
N GLU A 249 -14.51 19.80 8.88
CA GLU A 249 -13.54 18.83 8.43
C GLU A 249 -12.15 19.45 8.27
N LYS A 250 -11.21 18.95 9.08
CA LYS A 250 -9.81 19.41 9.04
C LYS A 250 -9.14 19.09 7.71
N ALA A 251 -8.26 20.00 7.28
CA ALA A 251 -7.47 19.86 6.07
C ALA A 251 -6.60 18.59 6.09
N GLY A 252 -6.58 17.91 4.94
CA GLY A 252 -5.84 16.69 4.71
C GLY A 252 -6.59 15.42 5.09
N PHE A 253 -6.03 14.30 4.66
CA PHE A 253 -6.61 12.96 4.83
C PHE A 253 -5.52 11.92 5.08
N ASP A 254 -5.93 10.78 5.63
CA ASP A 254 -5.04 9.65 5.89
C ASP A 254 -5.30 8.56 4.83
N PHE A 255 -4.27 8.16 4.08
CA PHE A 255 -4.38 7.09 3.08
C PHE A 255 -3.18 6.14 3.20
N LEU A 256 -3.43 4.83 3.27
CA LEU A 256 -2.40 3.78 3.39
C LEU A 256 -1.38 3.99 4.52
N GLY A 257 -1.80 4.66 5.60
CA GLY A 257 -0.96 4.97 6.75
C GLY A 257 -0.10 6.24 6.60
N PHE A 258 -0.35 7.05 5.58
CA PHE A 258 0.26 8.36 5.36
C PHE A 258 -0.78 9.45 5.56
N ASN A 259 -0.39 10.54 6.21
CA ASN A 259 -1.16 11.77 6.26
C ASN A 259 -0.73 12.68 5.12
N ILE A 260 -1.69 13.07 4.26
CA ILE A 260 -1.47 13.93 3.11
C ILE A 260 -2.13 15.28 3.38
N ARG A 261 -1.31 16.34 3.46
CA ARG A 261 -1.80 17.69 3.70
C ARG A 261 -0.96 18.75 2.99
N SER A 262 -1.62 19.80 2.54
CA SER A 262 -1.00 21.03 2.06
C SER A 262 -1.07 22.10 3.16
N TYR A 263 0.05 22.81 3.34
CA TYR A 263 0.19 23.85 4.34
C TYR A 263 0.41 25.20 3.64
N PRO A 264 -0.30 26.27 4.03
CA PRO A 264 -0.01 27.61 3.53
C PRO A 264 1.41 28.00 3.94
N VAL A 265 2.18 28.56 3.01
CA VAL A 265 3.56 28.96 3.26
C VAL A 265 3.87 30.27 2.55
N GLY A 266 4.81 31.03 3.11
CA GLY A 266 5.30 32.26 2.52
C GLY A 266 6.06 32.05 1.19
N LYS A 267 6.40 33.18 0.55
CA LYS A 267 7.04 33.26 -0.78
C LYS A 267 8.25 32.34 -0.96
N TYR A 268 9.08 32.18 0.07
CA TYR A 268 10.35 31.45 0.02
C TYR A 268 10.23 29.92 0.15
N HIS A 269 9.10 29.42 0.66
CA HIS A 269 8.87 27.99 0.85
C HIS A 269 7.77 27.43 -0.07
N SER A 270 7.13 28.31 -0.84
CA SER A 270 6.03 27.96 -1.71
C SER A 270 6.51 27.18 -2.93
N GLY A 271 5.71 26.18 -3.32
CA GLY A 271 5.88 25.53 -4.61
C GLY A 271 5.70 26.52 -5.77
N LYS A 272 6.32 26.20 -6.91
CA LYS A 272 6.17 26.92 -8.17
C LYS A 272 5.41 26.06 -9.16
N THR A 273 4.49 26.65 -9.92
CA THR A 273 3.73 26.00 -10.97
C THR A 273 3.80 26.80 -12.26
N GLY A 274 3.82 26.10 -13.39
CA GLY A 274 4.01 26.72 -14.70
C GLY A 274 5.41 27.30 -14.90
N GLY A 275 5.63 27.85 -16.08
CA GLY A 275 6.92 28.36 -16.51
C GLY A 275 7.74 27.31 -17.25
N ASN A 276 8.26 27.73 -18.40
CA ASN A 276 9.19 26.98 -19.20
C ASN A 276 10.35 27.93 -19.49
N PRO A 277 11.54 27.73 -18.89
CA PRO A 277 12.68 28.62 -19.10
C PRO A 277 13.04 28.71 -20.58
N ASN A 278 12.89 27.62 -21.34
CA ASN A 278 13.18 27.56 -22.77
C ASN A 278 12.17 28.36 -23.63
N LYS A 279 11.04 28.78 -23.06
CA LYS A 279 10.02 29.63 -23.73
C LYS A 279 9.84 30.99 -23.04
N GLY A 280 10.76 31.39 -22.14
CA GLY A 280 10.70 32.67 -21.41
C GLY A 280 9.52 32.81 -20.43
N GLN A 281 8.77 31.73 -20.15
CA GLN A 281 7.59 31.78 -19.28
C GLN A 281 8.01 31.73 -17.80
N LYS A 282 7.61 32.73 -17.01
CA LYS A 282 7.89 32.79 -15.57
C LYS A 282 6.98 31.83 -14.79
N SER A 283 7.56 31.14 -13.81
CA SER A 283 6.79 30.28 -12.89
C SER A 283 5.98 31.11 -11.89
N ARG A 284 4.74 30.71 -11.62
CA ARG A 284 3.87 31.32 -10.61
C ARG A 284 4.02 30.60 -9.27
N LEU A 285 3.96 31.35 -8.18
CA LEU A 285 3.92 30.78 -6.83
C LEU A 285 2.53 30.22 -6.50
N ILE A 286 2.51 29.05 -5.86
CA ILE A 286 1.28 28.31 -5.57
C ILE A 286 0.64 28.77 -4.24
N GLY A 287 1.45 29.28 -3.30
CA GLY A 287 1.02 29.71 -1.96
C GLY A 287 1.00 28.62 -0.89
N PHE A 288 1.31 27.36 -1.23
CA PHE A 288 1.36 26.26 -0.27
C PHE A 288 2.50 25.27 -0.54
N LYS A 289 2.77 24.40 0.44
CA LYS A 289 3.67 23.25 0.33
C LYS A 289 2.93 21.99 0.79
N THR A 290 2.92 20.96 -0.06
CA THR A 290 2.39 19.65 0.29
C THR A 290 3.44 18.84 1.04
N LEU A 291 3.07 18.37 2.22
CA LEU A 291 3.87 17.42 3.00
C LEU A 291 3.06 16.15 3.19
N ILE A 292 3.71 15.02 2.89
CA ILE A 292 3.20 13.70 3.21
C ILE A 292 4.03 13.18 4.38
N LYS A 293 3.37 12.85 5.48
CA LYS A 293 4.00 12.36 6.71
C LYS A 293 3.41 11.00 7.10
N PRO A 294 4.07 10.19 7.94
CA PRO A 294 3.42 9.04 8.56
C PRO A 294 2.16 9.48 9.33
N SER A 295 1.06 8.72 9.25
CA SER A 295 -0.16 9.11 9.96
C SER A 295 0.00 8.93 11.48
N LYS A 296 -0.65 9.79 12.27
CA LYS A 296 -0.57 9.74 13.74
C LYS A 296 -0.95 8.37 14.30
N LYS A 297 -1.97 7.73 13.72
CA LYS A 297 -2.42 6.38 14.10
C LYS A 297 -1.31 5.34 13.91
N LYS A 298 -0.52 5.45 12.84
CA LYS A 298 0.57 4.50 12.53
C LYS A 298 1.84 4.77 13.35
N ILE A 299 2.09 6.04 13.68
CA ILE A 299 3.13 6.43 14.65
C ILE A 299 2.80 5.81 16.02
N LEU A 300 1.59 6.00 16.52
CA LEU A 300 1.14 5.43 17.80
C LEU A 300 1.21 3.90 17.81
N ALA A 301 0.76 3.23 16.75
CA ALA A 301 0.86 1.77 16.64
C ALA A 301 2.31 1.28 16.67
N HIS A 302 3.25 2.06 16.12
CA HIS A 302 4.69 1.74 16.18
C HIS A 302 5.26 1.92 17.58
N HIS A 303 4.89 3.01 18.28
CA HIS A 303 5.22 3.18 19.69
C HIS A 303 4.74 2.01 20.55
N GLU A 304 3.49 1.58 20.35
CA GLU A 304 2.91 0.45 21.07
C GLU A 304 3.66 -0.86 20.78
N ALA A 305 3.98 -1.13 19.51
CA ALA A 305 4.75 -2.31 19.13
C ALA A 305 6.14 -2.35 19.80
N ILE A 306 6.85 -1.22 19.82
CA ILE A 306 8.14 -1.08 20.51
C ILE A 306 7.96 -1.29 22.03
N LYS A 307 6.96 -0.64 22.62
CA LYS A 307 6.65 -0.72 24.05
C LYS A 307 6.37 -2.15 24.48
N GLU A 308 5.57 -2.90 23.73
CA GLU A 308 5.26 -4.30 24.04
C GLU A 308 6.49 -5.20 23.93
N VAL A 309 7.37 -4.96 22.95
CA VAL A 309 8.65 -5.68 22.86
C VAL A 309 9.53 -5.40 24.09
N ILE A 310 9.67 -4.14 24.49
CA ILE A 310 10.49 -3.76 25.66
C ILE A 310 9.92 -4.37 26.95
N LYS A 311 8.59 -4.36 27.11
CA LYS A 311 7.92 -4.99 28.26
C LYS A 311 8.16 -6.50 28.31
N ALA A 312 7.97 -7.20 27.18
CA ALA A 312 8.21 -8.64 27.10
C ALA A 312 9.67 -9.00 27.41
N HIS A 313 10.60 -8.12 27.08
CA HIS A 313 12.04 -8.30 27.28
C HIS A 313 12.59 -7.55 28.50
N LYS A 314 11.76 -7.24 29.51
CA LYS A 314 12.19 -6.50 30.72
C LYS A 314 13.38 -7.17 31.43
N LYS A 315 13.37 -8.50 31.55
CA LYS A 315 14.44 -9.30 32.18
C LYS A 315 15.44 -9.91 31.18
N ALA A 316 15.18 -9.80 29.88
CA ALA A 316 16.00 -10.44 28.85
C ALA A 316 17.39 -9.79 28.72
N PRO A 317 18.39 -10.48 28.15
CA PRO A 317 19.68 -9.86 27.82
C PRO A 317 19.53 -8.67 26.87
N GLN A 318 20.42 -7.68 26.99
CA GLN A 318 20.43 -6.50 26.14
C GLN A 318 20.47 -6.85 24.64
N ALA A 319 21.33 -7.80 24.26
CA ALA A 319 21.47 -8.27 22.88
C ALA A 319 20.16 -8.82 22.31
N ALA A 320 19.41 -9.59 23.10
CA ALA A 320 18.12 -10.14 22.69
C ALA A 320 17.07 -9.04 22.43
N LEU A 321 17.05 -8.01 23.29
CA LEU A 321 16.19 -6.84 23.09
C LEU A 321 16.53 -6.10 21.79
N ILE A 322 17.82 -5.84 21.53
CA ILE A 322 18.27 -5.18 20.30
C ILE A 322 17.92 -6.00 19.06
N ALA A 323 18.18 -7.31 19.11
CA ALA A 323 17.88 -8.24 18.01
C ALA A 323 16.38 -8.24 17.65
N ARG A 324 15.50 -8.07 18.65
CA ARG A 324 14.05 -8.01 18.40
C ARG A 324 13.57 -6.63 17.92
N LEU A 325 14.13 -5.54 18.45
CA LEU A 325 13.74 -4.17 18.08
C LEU A 325 14.20 -3.80 16.66
N ASN A 326 15.43 -4.17 16.28
CA ASN A 326 16.02 -3.74 15.00
C ASN A 326 15.17 -4.07 13.76
N PRO A 327 14.62 -5.28 13.57
CA PRO A 327 13.77 -5.57 12.42
C PRO A 327 12.48 -4.73 12.38
N ILE A 328 11.90 -4.42 13.54
CA ILE A 328 10.66 -3.64 13.65
C ILE A 328 10.94 -2.18 13.25
N ILE A 329 11.97 -1.58 13.83
CA ILE A 329 12.42 -0.22 13.51
C ILE A 329 12.78 -0.12 12.03
N ARG A 330 13.66 -1.00 11.53
CA ARG A 330 14.09 -0.99 10.12
C ARG A 330 12.92 -1.17 9.16
N GLY A 331 11.99 -2.07 9.46
CA GLY A 331 10.80 -2.30 8.64
C GLY A 331 9.95 -1.05 8.52
N TRP A 332 9.66 -0.41 9.66
CA TRP A 332 8.87 0.82 9.71
C TRP A 332 9.59 1.99 8.99
N CYS A 333 10.87 2.20 9.26
CA CYS A 333 11.68 3.21 8.59
C CYS A 333 11.73 2.99 7.07
N ASN A 334 11.94 1.75 6.61
CA ASN A 334 11.96 1.43 5.18
C ASN A 334 10.61 1.70 4.51
N TYR A 335 9.50 1.51 5.21
CA TYR A 335 8.19 1.85 4.67
C TYR A 335 7.97 3.37 4.60
N TYR A 336 8.43 4.14 5.58
CA TYR A 336 8.18 5.58 5.63
C TYR A 336 9.30 6.46 5.06
N ARG A 337 10.43 5.90 4.62
CA ARG A 337 11.58 6.66 4.07
C ARG A 337 11.30 7.42 2.78
N THR A 338 10.16 7.20 2.14
CA THR A 338 9.83 7.80 0.83
C THR A 338 9.15 9.15 0.94
N VAL A 339 8.78 9.57 2.15
CA VAL A 339 8.02 10.80 2.41
C VAL A 339 8.76 11.70 3.41
N ALA A 340 8.15 12.81 3.82
CA ALA A 340 8.74 13.76 4.76
C ALA A 340 8.71 13.21 6.20
N SER A 341 9.53 12.19 6.47
CA SER A 341 9.51 11.44 7.73
C SER A 341 10.67 11.77 8.67
N LYS A 342 11.62 12.62 8.29
CA LYS A 342 12.84 12.85 9.07
C LYS A 342 12.57 13.41 10.47
N GLU A 343 11.67 14.40 10.54
CA GLU A 343 11.20 14.98 11.80
C GLU A 343 10.54 13.91 12.68
N THR A 344 9.67 13.09 12.09
CA THR A 344 9.03 11.97 12.79
C THR A 344 10.05 10.95 13.27
N PHE A 345 11.04 10.59 12.45
CA PHE A 345 12.09 9.64 12.84
C PHE A 345 12.88 10.15 14.05
N SER A 346 13.24 11.43 14.07
CA SER A 346 13.89 12.03 15.23
C SER A 346 13.00 12.02 16.48
N SER A 347 11.69 12.25 16.35
CA SER A 347 10.78 12.15 17.50
C SER A 347 10.61 10.71 18.00
N GLU A 348 10.58 9.72 17.10
CA GLU A 348 10.55 8.31 17.47
C GLU A 348 11.79 7.90 18.26
N ASP A 349 12.97 8.37 17.86
CA ASP A 349 14.22 8.07 18.56
C ASP A 349 14.25 8.65 19.98
N LEU A 350 13.70 9.86 20.17
CA LEU A 350 13.55 10.44 21.51
C LEU A 350 12.62 9.60 22.40
N ILE A 351 11.51 9.12 21.84
CA ILE A 351 10.55 8.29 22.56
C ILE A 351 11.16 6.92 22.89
N LEU A 352 11.85 6.31 21.93
CA LEU A 352 12.59 5.06 22.11
C LEU A 352 13.67 5.20 23.19
N TRP A 353 14.41 6.31 23.19
CA TRP A 353 15.40 6.62 24.23
C TRP A 353 14.76 6.68 25.61
N ASN A 354 13.62 7.36 25.75
CA ASN A 354 12.89 7.42 27.02
C ASN A 354 12.45 6.02 27.50
N MET A 355 11.95 5.16 26.59
CA MET A 355 11.56 3.79 26.90
C MET A 355 12.75 2.92 27.34
N LEU A 356 13.90 3.04 26.67
CA LEU A 356 15.12 2.30 27.01
C LEU A 356 15.78 2.82 28.30
N ARG A 357 15.68 4.12 28.58
CA ARG A 357 16.06 4.71 29.86
C ARG A 357 15.20 4.13 30.98
N ALA A 358 13.88 4.03 30.80
CA ALA A 358 12.99 3.39 31.77
C ALA A 358 13.31 1.89 31.96
N TRP A 359 13.61 1.16 30.88
CA TRP A 359 14.07 -0.23 30.96
C TRP A 359 15.37 -0.35 31.78
N THR A 360 16.32 0.56 31.57
CA THR A 360 17.58 0.62 32.33
C THR A 360 17.33 0.90 33.80
N ILE A 361 16.46 1.86 34.12
CA ILE A 361 16.02 2.18 35.48
C ILE A 361 15.38 0.95 36.15
N SER A 362 14.62 0.15 35.42
CA SER A 362 14.01 -1.06 35.99
C SER A 362 15.02 -2.16 36.36
N ARG A 363 16.27 -2.05 35.88
CA ARG A 363 17.35 -3.02 36.08
C ARG A 363 18.49 -2.49 36.94
N LYS A 364 18.58 -1.18 37.14
CA LYS A 364 19.53 -0.61 38.09
C LYS A 364 19.09 -1.07 39.49
N LYS A 365 20.03 -1.65 40.24
CA LYS A 365 19.83 -1.95 41.66
C LYS A 365 20.12 -0.67 42.46
N LYS A 366 21.12 -0.72 43.34
CA LYS A 366 21.64 0.45 44.06
C LYS A 366 22.55 1.36 43.21
N THR A 367 22.82 0.99 41.96
CA THR A 367 23.72 1.74 41.06
C THR A 367 23.12 3.10 40.67
N PRO A 368 23.91 4.20 40.66
CA PRO A 368 23.50 5.47 40.10
C PRO A 368 23.02 5.34 38.65
N LEU A 369 22.07 6.19 38.24
CA LEU A 369 21.49 6.10 36.90
C LEU A 369 22.53 6.36 35.80
N THR A 370 23.45 7.29 36.04
CA THR A 370 24.54 7.64 35.12
C THR A 370 25.38 6.41 34.77
N ASP A 371 25.77 5.63 35.77
CA ASP A 371 26.63 4.47 35.59
C ASP A 371 25.86 3.30 34.99
N ALA A 372 24.60 3.12 35.38
CA ALA A 372 23.70 2.16 34.74
C ALA A 372 23.51 2.48 33.24
N LEU A 373 23.36 3.74 32.87
CA LEU A 373 23.26 4.15 31.47
C LEU A 373 24.57 3.92 30.72
N ARG A 374 25.73 4.29 31.29
CA ARG A 374 27.05 4.02 30.69
C ARG A 374 27.33 2.53 30.49
N LYS A 375 26.73 1.66 31.31
CA LYS A 375 26.83 0.20 31.15
C LYS A 375 26.12 -0.31 29.89
N TYR A 376 24.95 0.22 29.55
CA TYR A 376 24.14 -0.27 28.43
C TYR A 376 24.25 0.61 27.17
N PHE A 377 24.65 1.86 27.32
CA PHE A 377 24.78 2.82 26.24
C PHE A 377 26.23 3.25 26.10
N SER A 378 26.73 3.23 24.87
CA SER A 378 28.08 3.69 24.52
C SER A 378 28.05 4.49 23.23
N HIS A 379 29.13 5.20 22.92
CA HIS A 379 29.21 5.98 21.68
C HIS A 379 29.23 5.01 20.48
N GLY A 380 28.22 5.11 19.63
CA GLY A 380 28.09 4.30 18.42
C GLY A 380 28.95 4.82 17.27
N LYS A 381 28.77 4.22 16.08
CA LYS A 381 29.54 4.54 14.86
C LYS A 381 29.54 6.01 14.45
N HIS A 382 28.52 6.78 14.83
CA HIS A 382 28.37 8.20 14.48
C HIS A 382 28.50 9.13 15.70
N GLY A 383 29.12 8.65 16.80
CA GLY A 383 29.26 9.45 18.02
C GLY A 383 27.96 9.63 18.81
N PHE A 384 26.85 9.04 18.38
CA PHE A 384 25.60 9.06 19.15
C PHE A 384 25.68 8.09 20.33
N TRP A 385 25.17 8.53 21.49
CA TRP A 385 25.04 7.66 22.65
C TRP A 385 23.96 6.61 22.40
N THR A 386 24.39 5.39 22.08
CA THR A 386 23.56 4.34 21.46
C THR A 386 23.45 3.13 22.37
N PHE A 387 22.26 2.53 22.41
CA PHE A 387 22.02 1.29 23.13
C PHE A 387 22.67 0.13 22.35
N GLN A 388 23.80 -0.38 22.84
CA GLN A 388 24.58 -1.37 22.11
C GLN A 388 25.38 -2.30 23.03
N THR A 389 25.62 -3.52 22.53
CA THR A 389 26.60 -4.47 23.06
C THR A 389 27.80 -4.56 22.10
N ARG A 390 28.76 -5.44 22.39
CA ARG A 390 29.89 -5.69 21.48
C ARG A 390 29.42 -6.18 20.10
N ASP A 391 28.39 -7.03 20.07
CA ASP A 391 27.94 -7.69 18.84
C ASP A 391 26.70 -7.05 18.20
N TYR A 392 25.92 -6.28 18.97
CA TYR A 392 24.64 -5.74 18.52
C TYR A 392 24.52 -4.24 18.78
N VAL A 393 24.19 -3.49 17.74
CA VAL A 393 23.94 -2.05 17.81
C VAL A 393 22.46 -1.79 17.50
N LEU A 394 21.78 -1.03 18.35
CA LEU A 394 20.42 -0.58 18.08
C LEU A 394 20.41 0.41 16.92
N TYR A 395 19.51 0.18 15.98
CA TYR A 395 19.30 1.05 14.84
C TYR A 395 18.45 2.26 15.23
N HIS A 396 18.91 3.47 14.92
CA HIS A 396 18.15 4.70 15.12
C HIS A 396 17.30 5.00 13.89
N HIS A 397 16.06 5.45 14.11
CA HIS A 397 15.16 5.82 13.02
C HIS A 397 15.76 6.93 12.16
N ALA A 398 16.37 7.94 12.80
CA ALA A 398 16.98 9.09 12.15
C ALA A 398 18.22 8.72 11.31
N GLU A 399 18.85 7.56 11.49
CA GLU A 399 19.91 7.10 10.58
C GLU A 399 19.36 6.73 9.19
N THR A 400 18.04 6.55 9.07
CA THR A 400 17.41 6.22 7.78
C THR A 400 17.47 7.42 6.84
N GLU A 401 18.14 7.23 5.70
CA GLU A 401 18.17 8.20 4.61
C GLU A 401 16.80 8.27 3.90
N ILE A 402 16.25 9.47 3.75
CA ILE A 402 15.03 9.69 2.99
C ILE A 402 15.33 9.57 1.50
N LYS A 403 14.63 8.67 0.80
CA LYS A 403 14.80 8.44 -0.64
C LYS A 403 13.47 8.56 -1.35
N GLY A 404 13.39 9.48 -2.30
CA GLY A 404 12.18 9.66 -3.11
C GLY A 404 11.79 8.37 -3.84
N HIS A 405 10.49 8.09 -3.88
CA HIS A 405 9.97 6.93 -4.59
C HIS A 405 9.83 7.25 -6.09
N GLN A 406 10.39 6.39 -6.94
CA GLN A 406 10.21 6.51 -8.39
C GLN A 406 8.89 5.85 -8.79
N LEU A 407 7.97 6.58 -9.41
CA LEU A 407 6.67 6.04 -9.81
C LEU A 407 6.77 4.95 -10.89
N VAL A 408 5.90 3.94 -10.82
CA VAL A 408 5.66 3.04 -11.96
C VAL A 408 4.94 3.82 -13.08
N LYS A 409 5.37 3.62 -14.32
CA LYS A 409 4.63 4.13 -15.49
C LYS A 409 3.21 3.50 -15.53
N PRO A 410 2.14 4.26 -15.83
CA PRO A 410 0.76 3.73 -15.85
C PRO A 410 0.59 2.43 -16.64
N GLU A 411 1.20 2.35 -17.83
CA GLU A 411 1.09 1.22 -18.76
C GLU A 411 2.10 0.10 -18.49
N ALA A 412 3.07 0.29 -17.58
CA ALA A 412 4.11 -0.70 -17.36
C ALA A 412 3.58 -1.88 -16.55
N SER A 413 3.94 -3.08 -17.00
CA SER A 413 3.58 -4.36 -16.39
C SER A 413 4.83 -5.22 -16.27
N PRO A 414 5.08 -5.96 -15.18
CA PRO A 414 6.18 -6.93 -15.14
C PRO A 414 6.12 -7.98 -16.26
N TYR A 415 5.02 -8.10 -16.99
CA TYR A 415 4.84 -9.02 -18.10
C TYR A 415 5.02 -8.37 -19.49
N ASP A 416 5.39 -7.07 -19.56
CA ASP A 416 5.53 -6.29 -20.80
C ASP A 416 6.81 -6.58 -21.61
N GLY A 417 7.66 -7.50 -21.16
CA GLY A 417 8.94 -7.79 -21.79
C GLY A 417 10.03 -6.73 -21.58
N ASN A 418 9.76 -5.65 -20.84
CA ASN A 418 10.74 -4.59 -20.55
C ASN A 418 11.63 -4.96 -19.35
N TRP A 419 12.51 -5.93 -19.57
CA TRP A 419 13.34 -6.48 -18.50
C TRP A 419 14.30 -5.45 -17.92
N THR A 420 14.74 -4.46 -18.70
CA THR A 420 15.69 -3.44 -18.23
C THR A 420 15.03 -2.46 -17.25
N TYR A 421 13.82 -2.01 -17.54
CA TYR A 421 13.01 -1.21 -16.62
C TYR A 421 12.75 -1.97 -15.30
N TRP A 422 12.26 -3.21 -15.40
CA TRP A 422 11.88 -3.99 -14.21
C TRP A 422 13.08 -4.52 -13.41
N SER A 423 14.19 -4.87 -14.07
CA SER A 423 15.43 -5.29 -13.39
C SER A 423 16.08 -4.14 -12.63
N LYS A 424 16.12 -2.93 -13.22
CA LYS A 424 16.64 -1.74 -12.53
C LYS A 424 15.83 -1.41 -11.27
N ARG A 425 14.51 -1.59 -11.34
CA ARG A 425 13.55 -1.27 -10.27
C ARG A 425 13.50 -2.35 -9.18
N ARG A 426 13.25 -3.61 -9.53
CA ARG A 426 13.02 -4.72 -8.57
C ARG A 426 14.32 -5.42 -8.17
N GLY A 427 15.40 -5.32 -8.95
CA GLY A 427 16.65 -6.03 -8.73
C GLY A 427 16.59 -7.55 -9.01
N THR A 428 15.39 -8.12 -9.09
CA THR A 428 15.09 -9.50 -9.45
C THR A 428 13.88 -9.53 -10.38
N TYR A 429 13.94 -10.27 -11.48
CA TYR A 429 12.87 -10.40 -12.47
C TYR A 429 12.68 -11.89 -12.81
N THR A 430 11.44 -12.34 -12.97
CA THR A 430 11.10 -13.76 -13.19
C THR A 430 11.70 -14.33 -14.49
N GLY A 431 11.84 -13.49 -15.52
CA GLY A 431 12.49 -13.85 -16.79
C GLY A 431 13.99 -13.51 -16.88
N THR A 432 14.64 -13.09 -15.80
CA THR A 432 16.06 -12.70 -15.83
C THR A 432 16.81 -13.37 -14.66
N PRO A 433 17.83 -14.19 -14.92
CA PRO A 433 18.64 -14.77 -13.86
C PRO A 433 19.14 -13.69 -12.90
N THR A 434 19.12 -13.95 -11.59
CA THR A 434 19.50 -12.96 -10.55
C THR A 434 20.88 -12.35 -10.80
N ARG A 435 21.79 -13.12 -11.43
CA ARG A 435 23.10 -12.65 -11.87
C ARG A 435 22.99 -11.52 -12.92
N VAL A 436 22.18 -11.70 -13.95
CA VAL A 436 21.98 -10.72 -15.04
C VAL A 436 21.26 -9.48 -14.50
N ALA A 437 20.25 -9.63 -13.65
CA ALA A 437 19.57 -8.48 -13.03
C ALA A 437 20.52 -7.65 -12.14
N LYS A 438 21.41 -8.32 -11.38
CA LYS A 438 22.47 -7.64 -10.61
C LYS A 438 23.48 -6.93 -11.52
N LEU A 439 23.89 -7.56 -12.63
CA LEU A 439 24.81 -6.98 -13.61
C LEU A 439 24.21 -5.74 -14.28
N LEU A 440 22.97 -5.82 -14.79
CA LEU A 440 22.24 -4.68 -15.35
C LEU A 440 22.14 -3.53 -14.35
N LYS A 441 21.86 -3.84 -13.08
CA LYS A 441 21.81 -2.83 -12.02
C LYS A 441 23.17 -2.19 -11.76
N LYS A 442 24.26 -2.96 -11.74
CA LYS A 442 25.63 -2.47 -11.58
C LYS A 442 26.09 -1.64 -12.78
N GLN A 443 25.70 -2.04 -13.98
CA GLN A 443 26.00 -1.38 -15.25
C GLN A 443 25.03 -0.22 -15.57
N LYS A 444 24.06 0.06 -14.69
CA LYS A 444 23.00 1.08 -14.88
C LYS A 444 22.19 0.92 -16.18
N GLY A 445 22.16 -0.29 -16.75
CA GLY A 445 21.52 -0.59 -18.03
C GLY A 445 22.27 -0.05 -19.25
N ILE A 446 23.60 0.13 -19.16
CA ILE A 446 24.46 0.57 -20.27
C ILE A 446 25.48 -0.53 -20.55
N CYS A 447 25.59 -0.94 -21.81
CA CYS A 447 26.61 -1.89 -22.24
C CYS A 447 28.01 -1.28 -22.06
N PRO A 448 28.94 -1.93 -21.33
CA PRO A 448 30.28 -1.37 -21.12
C PRO A 448 31.11 -1.27 -22.40
N GLN A 449 30.79 -2.08 -23.41
CA GLN A 449 31.53 -2.16 -24.68
C GLN A 449 31.00 -1.17 -25.72
N CYS A 450 29.71 -1.19 -26.05
CA CYS A 450 29.13 -0.32 -27.08
C CYS A 450 28.49 0.97 -26.54
N LYS A 451 28.45 1.17 -25.20
CA LYS A 451 27.84 2.34 -24.52
C LYS A 451 26.36 2.58 -24.80
N GLN A 452 25.69 1.68 -25.51
CA GLN A 452 24.24 1.74 -25.75
C GLN A 452 23.46 1.24 -24.53
N HIS A 453 22.22 1.70 -24.42
CA HIS A 453 21.28 1.18 -23.43
C HIS A 453 20.75 -0.19 -23.86
N PHE A 454 20.71 -1.13 -22.90
CA PHE A 454 20.05 -2.43 -23.09
C PHE A 454 18.53 -2.26 -23.17
#